data_AF-A0A931T1H4-F1
#
_entry.id   AF-A0A931T1H4-F1
#
_cell.length_a   1.000
_cell.length_b   1.000
_cell.length_c   1.000
_cell.angle_alpha   90.00
_cell.angle_beta   90.00
_cell.angle_gamma   90.00
#
_symmetry.space_group_name_H-M   'P 1'
#
loop_
_entity.id
_entity.type
_entity.pdbx_description
1 polymer ?
#
loop_
_entity_poly.entity_id
_entity_poly.type
_entity_poly.pdbx_seq_one_letter_code
_entity_poly.pdbx_strand_id
1 'polypeptide(L)'
;MATIDAQPAAIERRKFLKLATRLPILAGLAATVSPLLRFLKPNVEKFRIYAPTAQDAPRGEAIPVAMLSELAKPWDFKYFVFTQKYPQYTPEGFKAASVPGVAVRLPYKIRLPVGWAKGLGLEPKITESDIYVCSRICPHLGCIFNYVPNWREVTAGYGGYVPASNRRHALMACPCHLSIYDPADREVPGRVLSGPAPRP
;
A
#
# COMPACT_ATOMS: atom_id res chain seq x y z
N MET A 1 40.68 51.08 -3.67
CA MET A 1 40.53 49.61 -3.48
C MET A 1 40.27 49.37 -2.01
N ALA A 2 38.99 49.19 -1.64
CA ALA A 2 38.59 48.86 -0.26
C ALA A 2 38.26 47.37 -0.22
N THR A 3 39.04 46.60 0.52
CA THR A 3 38.80 45.18 0.78
C THR A 3 37.81 45.07 1.94
N ILE A 4 36.63 44.53 1.64
CA ILE A 4 35.63 44.15 2.64
C ILE A 4 36.08 42.82 3.23
N ASP A 5 36.79 42.86 4.36
CA ASP A 5 37.10 41.67 5.16
C ASP A 5 35.83 41.23 5.89
N ALA A 6 35.18 40.18 5.38
CA ALA A 6 34.12 39.49 6.09
C ALA A 6 34.74 38.66 7.23
N GLN A 7 34.76 39.20 8.46
CA GLN A 7 35.11 38.41 9.64
C GLN A 7 34.10 37.27 9.85
N PRO A 8 34.54 36.03 10.13
CA PRO A 8 33.64 34.93 10.44
C PRO A 8 32.93 35.24 11.77
N ALA A 9 31.60 35.21 11.75
CA ALA A 9 30.78 35.52 12.92
C ALA A 9 31.19 34.67 14.13
N ALA A 10 31.76 35.30 15.15
CA ALA A 10 32.18 34.63 16.38
C ALA A 10 30.95 34.00 17.07
N ILE A 11 30.97 32.68 17.24
CA ILE A 11 29.89 31.96 17.93
C ILE A 11 29.80 32.49 19.37
N GLU A 12 28.64 33.00 19.77
CA GLU A 12 28.42 33.43 21.15
C GLU A 12 28.77 32.30 22.13
N ARG A 13 29.60 32.59 23.14
CA ARG A 13 30.07 31.62 24.16
C ARG A 13 28.92 30.79 24.76
N ARG A 14 27.76 31.41 24.96
CA ARG A 14 26.54 30.75 25.47
C ARG A 14 25.97 29.72 24.48
N LYS A 15 25.99 30.01 23.16
CA LYS A 15 25.58 29.06 22.11
C LYS A 15 26.57 27.90 22.03
N PHE A 16 27.87 28.18 22.13
CA PHE A 16 28.90 27.14 22.16
C PHE A 16 28.72 26.19 23.34
N LEU A 17 28.58 26.71 24.57
CA LEU A 17 28.38 25.87 25.76
C LEU A 17 27.09 25.03 25.69
N LYS A 18 26.00 25.59 25.15
CA LYS A 18 24.75 24.85 24.91
C LYS A 18 24.94 23.73 23.88
N LEU A 19 25.73 23.96 22.83
CA LEU A 19 26.01 22.95 21.82
C LEU A 19 26.92 21.84 22.38
N ALA A 20 27.98 22.23 23.08
CA ALA A 20 28.96 21.32 23.67
C ALA A 20 28.34 20.38 24.72
N THR A 21 27.29 20.83 25.43
CA THR A 21 26.54 20.00 26.37
C THR A 21 25.47 19.14 25.69
N ARG A 22 24.76 19.66 24.69
CA ARG A 22 23.69 18.92 23.99
C ARG A 22 24.19 17.79 23.11
N LEU A 23 25.29 18.00 22.38
CA LEU A 23 25.85 17.01 21.46
C LEU A 23 26.14 15.65 22.13
N PRO A 24 26.92 15.58 23.22
CA PRO A 24 27.23 14.29 23.85
C PRO A 24 25.99 13.62 24.47
N ILE A 25 25.03 14.39 24.99
CA ILE A 25 23.76 13.84 25.51
C ILE A 25 22.95 13.20 24.38
N LEU A 26 22.78 13.91 23.26
CA LEU A 26 22.05 13.40 22.10
C LEU A 26 22.75 12.20 21.47
N ALA A 27 24.09 12.23 21.38
CA ALA A 27 24.88 11.11 20.89
C ALA A 27 24.74 9.87 21.79
N GLY A 28 24.81 10.05 23.12
CA GLY A 28 24.59 8.97 24.08
C GLY A 28 23.19 8.38 23.97
N LEU A 29 22.15 9.22 23.88
CA LEU A 29 20.79 8.76 23.68
C LEU A 29 20.63 7.96 22.38
N ALA A 30 21.16 8.47 21.26
CA ALA A 30 21.12 7.76 19.98
C ALA A 30 21.88 6.42 20.03
N ALA A 31 23.01 6.37 20.74
CA ALA A 31 23.80 5.16 20.95
C ALA A 31 23.07 4.10 21.79
N THR A 32 22.21 4.50 22.72
CA THR A 32 21.39 3.58 23.53
C THR A 32 20.12 3.14 22.78
N VAL A 33 19.43 4.07 22.11
CA VAL A 33 18.15 3.79 21.42
C VAL A 33 18.39 2.92 20.18
N SER A 34 19.46 3.15 19.43
CA SER A 34 19.80 2.40 18.20
C SER A 34 19.89 0.87 18.38
N PRO A 35 20.62 0.30 19.36
CA PRO A 35 20.62 -1.14 19.61
C PRO A 35 19.29 -1.65 20.18
N LEU A 36 18.59 -0.88 21.02
CA LEU A 36 17.28 -1.29 21.55
C LEU A 36 16.23 -1.41 20.44
N LEU A 37 16.22 -0.46 19.50
CA LEU A 37 15.36 -0.54 18.31
C LEU A 37 15.70 -1.75 17.45
N ARG A 38 16.98 -2.13 17.34
CA ARG A 38 17.39 -3.34 16.61
C ARG A 38 17.08 -4.64 17.35
N PHE A 39 16.96 -4.60 18.68
CA PHE A 39 16.41 -5.73 19.42
C PHE A 39 14.94 -5.97 19.08
N LEU A 40 14.14 -4.91 18.96
CA LEU A 40 12.72 -4.99 18.57
C LEU A 40 12.50 -5.20 17.06
N LYS A 41 13.37 -4.62 16.24
CA LYS A 41 13.34 -4.69 14.77
C LYS A 41 14.76 -4.87 14.21
N PRO A 42 15.22 -6.13 14.08
CA PRO A 42 16.60 -6.46 13.67
C PRO A 42 17.05 -5.82 12.36
N ASN A 43 16.11 -5.54 11.45
CA ASN A 43 16.41 -5.04 10.10
C ASN A 43 16.64 -3.53 10.03
N VAL A 44 16.53 -2.79 11.14
CA VAL A 44 16.80 -1.34 11.13
C VAL A 44 18.31 -1.09 11.06
N GLU A 45 18.72 -0.24 10.12
CA GLU A 45 20.09 0.23 10.00
C GLU A 45 20.54 0.98 11.27
N LYS A 46 21.84 0.92 11.58
CA LYS A 46 22.42 1.62 12.74
C LYS A 46 22.08 3.12 12.68
N PHE A 47 21.55 3.66 13.77
CA PHE A 47 21.19 5.08 13.93
C PHE A 47 20.01 5.60 13.07
N ARG A 48 19.29 4.73 12.34
CA ARG A 48 18.02 5.08 11.66
C ARG A 48 16.82 5.08 12.63
N ILE A 49 16.86 5.99 13.60
CA ILE A 49 15.86 6.07 14.68
C ILE A 49 14.57 6.83 14.33
N TYR A 50 14.57 7.62 13.25
CA TYR A 50 13.50 8.57 12.92
C TYR A 50 12.43 8.02 11.96
N ALA A 51 12.70 6.92 11.26
CA ALA A 51 11.75 6.31 10.32
C ALA A 51 12.02 4.80 10.15
N PRO A 52 11.89 4.00 11.22
CA PRO A 52 12.34 2.60 11.23
C PRO A 52 11.55 1.71 10.25
N THR A 53 10.34 2.10 9.87
CA THR A 53 9.45 1.34 8.97
C THR A 53 9.41 1.86 7.53
N ALA A 54 10.18 2.89 7.19
CA ALA A 54 10.14 3.49 5.85
C ALA A 54 10.52 2.49 4.73
N GLN A 55 11.30 1.46 5.06
CA GLN A 55 11.69 0.41 4.12
C GLN A 55 10.79 -0.82 4.18
N ASP A 56 9.72 -0.80 4.98
CA ASP A 56 8.84 -1.96 5.18
C ASP A 56 7.81 -2.18 4.08
N ALA A 57 7.76 -1.26 3.10
CA ALA A 57 6.83 -1.36 1.99
C ALA A 57 7.05 -2.68 1.23
N PRO A 58 6.03 -3.55 1.14
CA PRO A 58 6.19 -4.85 0.55
C PRO A 58 6.37 -4.72 -0.97
N ARG A 59 7.29 -5.48 -1.55
CA ARG A 59 7.64 -5.39 -2.97
C ARG A 59 7.20 -6.65 -3.72
N GLY A 60 6.48 -6.47 -4.82
CA GLY A 60 6.08 -7.54 -5.72
C GLY A 60 6.95 -7.60 -6.97
N GLU A 61 7.02 -8.78 -7.58
CA GLU A 61 7.66 -8.95 -8.89
C GLU A 61 6.67 -8.64 -10.02
N ALA A 62 7.16 -8.04 -11.11
CA ALA A 62 6.32 -7.78 -12.28
C ALA A 62 6.05 -9.10 -13.02
N ILE A 63 4.77 -9.45 -13.15
CA ILE A 63 4.36 -10.68 -13.82
C ILE A 63 3.29 -10.40 -14.89
N PRO A 64 3.27 -11.17 -15.99
CA PRO A 64 2.16 -11.13 -16.93
C PRO A 64 0.91 -11.75 -16.28
N VAL A 65 -0.18 -10.98 -16.19
CA VAL A 65 -1.42 -11.42 -15.51
C VAL A 65 -2.40 -12.10 -16.45
N ALA A 66 -2.69 -11.48 -17.60
CA ALA A 66 -3.68 -11.94 -18.56
C ALA A 66 -3.34 -11.44 -19.97
N MET A 67 -3.74 -12.21 -20.98
CA MET A 67 -3.82 -11.71 -22.35
C MET A 67 -5.10 -10.88 -22.52
N LEU A 68 -5.08 -9.87 -23.41
CA LEU A 68 -6.27 -9.05 -23.68
C LEU A 68 -7.44 -9.87 -24.23
N SER A 69 -7.16 -10.99 -24.91
CA SER A 69 -8.16 -11.94 -25.39
C SER A 69 -8.88 -12.71 -24.27
N GLU A 70 -8.24 -12.87 -23.11
CA GLU A 70 -8.85 -13.51 -21.93
C GLU A 70 -9.77 -12.55 -21.16
N LEU A 71 -9.65 -11.24 -21.42
CA LEU A 71 -10.43 -10.16 -20.82
C LEU A 71 -11.11 -9.35 -21.93
N ALA A 72 -11.78 -10.05 -22.85
CA ALA A 72 -12.30 -9.46 -24.09
C ALA A 72 -13.64 -8.75 -23.87
N LYS A 73 -14.52 -9.31 -23.04
CA LYS A 73 -15.87 -8.79 -22.80
C LYS A 73 -15.94 -8.07 -21.45
N PRO A 74 -16.86 -7.10 -21.30
CA PRO A 74 -17.16 -6.53 -20.00
C PRO A 74 -17.47 -7.63 -18.99
N TRP A 75 -16.86 -7.53 -17.80
CA TRP A 75 -16.99 -8.47 -16.70
C TRP A 75 -16.27 -9.81 -16.88
N ASP A 76 -15.50 -10.00 -17.95
CA ASP A 76 -14.52 -11.09 -17.99
C ASP A 76 -13.48 -10.86 -16.88
N PHE A 77 -13.05 -11.94 -16.24
CA PHE A 77 -12.08 -11.88 -15.16
C PHE A 77 -11.08 -13.04 -15.24
N LYS A 78 -9.90 -12.81 -14.67
CA LYS A 78 -8.87 -13.84 -14.51
C LYS A 78 -8.24 -13.75 -13.13
N TYR A 79 -8.22 -14.87 -12.43
CA TYR A 79 -7.42 -15.00 -11.21
C TYR A 79 -5.97 -15.27 -11.54
N PHE A 80 -5.10 -14.73 -10.72
CA PHE A 80 -3.67 -14.94 -10.79
C PHE A 80 -3.07 -14.99 -9.38
N VAL A 81 -1.81 -15.40 -9.29
CA VAL A 81 -1.04 -15.37 -8.05
C VAL A 81 0.28 -14.68 -8.35
N PHE A 82 0.70 -13.80 -7.47
CA PHE A 82 1.99 -13.14 -7.56
C PHE A 82 2.77 -13.29 -6.25
N THR A 83 4.09 -13.24 -6.35
CA THR A 83 4.95 -13.29 -5.17
C THR A 83 5.18 -11.88 -4.64
N GLN A 84 4.90 -11.68 -3.36
CA GLN A 84 5.18 -10.45 -2.65
C GLN A 84 6.21 -10.73 -1.54
N LYS A 85 7.27 -9.93 -1.49
CA LYS A 85 8.30 -10.00 -0.45
C LYS A 85 7.96 -9.01 0.66
N TYR A 86 7.81 -9.53 1.87
CA TYR A 86 7.58 -8.78 3.09
C TYR A 86 8.86 -8.76 3.92
N PRO A 87 9.28 -7.61 4.45
CA PRO A 87 10.34 -7.58 5.44
C PRO A 87 9.86 -8.29 6.71
N GLN A 88 10.62 -9.28 7.17
CA GLN A 88 10.33 -10.00 8.41
C GLN A 88 11.28 -9.57 9.51
N TYR A 89 10.76 -9.52 10.73
CA TYR A 89 11.52 -9.24 11.95
C TYR A 89 12.38 -10.46 12.39
N THR A 90 13.00 -11.14 11.43
CA THR A 90 13.87 -12.31 11.62
C THR A 90 15.23 -12.06 10.95
N PRO A 91 16.30 -12.81 11.30
CA PRO A 91 17.63 -12.64 10.69
C PRO A 91 17.66 -12.80 9.15
N GLU A 92 16.71 -13.53 8.57
CA GLU A 92 16.58 -13.76 7.13
C GLU A 92 16.07 -12.51 6.38
N GLY A 93 15.52 -11.53 7.10
CA GLY A 93 15.16 -10.21 6.60
C GLY A 93 13.89 -10.14 5.75
N PHE A 94 13.55 -11.20 5.00
CA PHE A 94 12.39 -11.21 4.10
C PHE A 94 11.66 -12.55 4.04
N LYS A 95 10.32 -12.52 3.95
CA LYS A 95 9.47 -13.66 3.59
C LYS A 95 8.74 -13.38 2.30
N ALA A 96 8.87 -14.29 1.36
CA ALA A 96 8.03 -14.33 0.18
C ALA A 96 6.69 -14.98 0.53
N ALA A 97 5.58 -14.35 0.15
CA ALA A 97 4.27 -14.97 0.20
C ALA A 97 3.60 -14.91 -1.17
N SER A 98 2.84 -15.96 -1.48
CA SER A 98 1.98 -16.01 -2.64
C SER A 98 0.69 -15.23 -2.34
N VAL A 99 0.44 -14.19 -3.12
CA VAL A 99 -0.70 -13.31 -2.95
C VAL A 99 -1.68 -13.53 -4.11
N PRO A 100 -2.93 -13.90 -3.83
CA PRO A 100 -3.96 -14.04 -4.86
C PRO A 100 -4.35 -12.66 -5.39
N GLY A 101 -4.58 -12.58 -6.70
CA GLY A 101 -5.05 -11.38 -7.39
C GLY A 101 -6.19 -11.68 -8.35
N VAL A 102 -6.83 -10.62 -8.81
CA VAL A 102 -7.83 -10.68 -9.89
C VAL A 102 -7.62 -9.52 -10.85
N ALA A 103 -7.74 -9.81 -12.14
CA ALA A 103 -7.93 -8.80 -13.18
C ALA A 103 -9.36 -8.92 -13.71
N VAL A 104 -10.04 -7.79 -13.88
CA VAL A 104 -11.43 -7.72 -14.36
C VAL A 104 -11.52 -6.68 -15.47
N ARG A 105 -12.16 -7.02 -16.59
CA ARG A 105 -12.56 -6.05 -17.61
C ARG A 105 -13.82 -5.32 -17.14
N LEU A 106 -13.77 -4.00 -17.12
CA LEU A 106 -14.89 -3.13 -16.80
C LEU A 106 -15.59 -2.67 -18.09
N PRO A 107 -16.90 -2.37 -18.03
CA PRO A 107 -17.64 -1.84 -19.18
C PRO A 107 -17.27 -0.39 -19.55
N TYR A 108 -16.52 0.31 -18.70
CA TYR A 108 -16.07 1.68 -18.92
C TYR A 108 -14.75 1.94 -18.20
N LYS A 109 -14.05 3.01 -18.59
CA LYS A 109 -12.80 3.42 -17.94
C LYS A 109 -13.07 4.01 -16.55
N ILE A 110 -12.20 3.65 -15.61
CA ILE A 110 -12.12 4.20 -14.26
C ILE A 110 -10.83 4.99 -14.11
N ARG A 111 -10.82 5.96 -13.20
CA ARG A 111 -9.61 6.69 -12.85
C ARG A 111 -8.77 5.89 -11.87
N LEU A 112 -7.55 5.56 -12.24
CA LEU A 112 -6.63 4.81 -11.37
C LEU A 112 -6.07 5.73 -10.27
N PRO A 113 -5.94 5.24 -9.03
CA PRO A 113 -5.35 6.02 -7.95
C PRO A 113 -3.86 6.24 -8.18
N VAL A 114 -3.44 7.42 -8.65
CA VAL A 114 -2.02 7.72 -8.99
C VAL A 114 -1.03 7.59 -7.82
N GLY A 115 -1.52 7.44 -6.58
CA GLY A 115 -0.70 7.28 -5.38
C GLY A 115 0.19 6.03 -5.41
N TRP A 116 -0.24 4.93 -6.05
CA TRP A 116 0.57 3.71 -6.11
C TRP A 116 1.84 3.92 -6.93
N ALA A 117 1.77 4.64 -8.04
CA ALA A 117 2.91 4.92 -8.91
C ALA A 117 3.91 5.85 -8.21
N LYS A 118 3.40 6.92 -7.58
CA LYS A 118 4.21 7.85 -6.79
C LYS A 118 4.92 7.16 -5.62
N GLY A 119 4.25 6.24 -4.93
CA GLY A 119 4.84 5.45 -3.84
C GLY A 119 5.99 4.53 -4.29
N LEU A 120 6.05 4.18 -5.57
CA LEU A 120 7.12 3.39 -6.18
C LEU A 120 8.19 4.27 -6.87
N GLY A 121 8.06 5.60 -6.81
CA GLY A 121 8.93 6.52 -7.55
C GLY A 121 8.74 6.45 -9.07
N LEU A 122 7.57 5.98 -9.51
CA LEU A 122 7.22 5.84 -10.92
C LEU A 122 6.25 6.95 -11.35
N GLU A 123 6.47 7.50 -12.53
CA GLU A 123 5.49 8.36 -13.18
C GLU A 123 4.33 7.50 -13.72
N PRO A 124 3.07 7.80 -13.36
CA PRO A 124 1.92 7.03 -13.82
C PRO A 124 1.74 7.23 -15.33
N LYS A 125 2.15 6.22 -16.12
CA LYS A 125 1.94 6.21 -17.59
C LYS A 125 0.47 6.11 -17.99
N ILE A 126 -0.37 5.56 -17.09
CA ILE A 126 -1.79 5.33 -17.32
C ILE A 126 -2.55 5.88 -16.12
N THR A 127 -3.44 6.84 -16.37
CA THR A 127 -4.31 7.45 -15.36
C THR A 127 -5.73 6.90 -15.41
N GLU A 128 -6.11 6.27 -16.52
CA GLU A 128 -7.43 5.68 -16.75
C GLU A 128 -7.30 4.30 -17.38
N SER A 129 -8.12 3.36 -16.93
CA SER A 129 -8.12 1.98 -17.43
C SER A 129 -9.53 1.43 -17.35
N ASP A 130 -9.91 0.62 -18.33
CA ASP A 130 -11.08 -0.25 -18.27
C ASP A 130 -10.72 -1.66 -17.77
N ILE A 131 -9.48 -1.88 -17.33
CA ILE A 131 -9.05 -3.08 -16.61
C ILE A 131 -8.78 -2.69 -15.16
N TYR A 132 -9.49 -3.35 -14.25
CA TYR A 132 -9.27 -3.26 -12.81
C TYR A 132 -8.42 -4.45 -12.35
N VAL A 133 -7.35 -4.17 -11.61
CA VAL A 133 -6.45 -5.20 -11.06
C VAL A 133 -6.24 -4.94 -9.58
N CYS A 134 -6.45 -5.94 -8.74
CA CYS A 134 -6.19 -5.83 -7.31
C CYS A 134 -5.73 -7.15 -6.70
N SER A 135 -5.09 -7.06 -5.54
CA SER A 135 -4.90 -8.22 -4.66
C SER A 135 -6.25 -8.63 -4.07
N ARG A 136 -6.52 -9.93 -4.03
CA ARG A 136 -7.71 -10.49 -3.38
C ARG A 136 -7.57 -10.61 -1.86
N ILE A 137 -6.72 -9.79 -1.23
CA ILE A 137 -6.56 -9.75 0.23
C ILE A 137 -7.49 -8.69 0.81
N CYS A 138 -8.47 -9.13 1.58
CA CYS A 138 -9.47 -8.27 2.19
C CYS A 138 -8.80 -7.35 3.25
N PRO A 139 -8.97 -6.02 3.16
CA PRO A 139 -8.34 -5.09 4.09
C PRO A 139 -8.97 -5.05 5.49
N HIS A 140 -9.98 -5.87 5.77
CA HIS A 140 -10.49 -6.06 7.13
C HIS A 140 -9.51 -6.89 7.96
N LEU A 141 -9.39 -8.19 7.66
CA LEU A 141 -8.57 -9.15 8.42
C LEU A 141 -7.78 -10.11 7.53
N GLY A 142 -7.57 -9.77 6.25
CA GLY A 142 -6.66 -10.50 5.36
C GLY A 142 -7.24 -11.74 4.65
N CYS A 143 -8.53 -12.03 4.80
CA CYS A 143 -9.19 -13.12 4.07
C CYS A 143 -9.13 -12.94 2.55
N ILE A 144 -9.23 -14.04 1.80
CA ILE A 144 -9.35 -13.98 0.34
C ILE A 144 -10.78 -13.62 -0.02
N PHE A 145 -10.98 -12.52 -0.75
CA PHE A 145 -12.29 -12.14 -1.28
C PHE A 145 -12.42 -12.49 -2.76
N ASN A 146 -13.65 -12.69 -3.21
CA ASN A 146 -13.96 -13.29 -4.52
C ASN A 146 -14.59 -12.28 -5.47
N TYR A 147 -14.37 -12.50 -6.76
CA TYR A 147 -15.18 -11.87 -7.79
C TYR A 147 -16.51 -12.61 -7.90
N VAL A 148 -17.61 -11.86 -7.86
CA VAL A 148 -18.98 -12.38 -7.93
C VAL A 148 -19.65 -11.76 -9.16
N PRO A 149 -19.81 -12.52 -10.26
CA PRO A 149 -20.33 -11.99 -11.53
C PRO A 149 -21.76 -11.46 -11.44
N ASN A 150 -22.55 -12.00 -10.51
CA ASN A 150 -23.97 -11.69 -10.36
C ASN A 150 -24.26 -11.08 -8.98
N TRP A 151 -24.70 -9.82 -8.93
CA TRP A 151 -25.03 -9.15 -7.67
C TRP A 151 -26.08 -9.90 -6.83
N ARG A 152 -26.96 -10.71 -7.45
CA ARG A 152 -27.96 -11.49 -6.71
C ARG A 152 -27.31 -12.55 -5.81
N GLU A 153 -26.16 -13.09 -6.21
CA GLU A 153 -25.38 -14.01 -5.38
C GLU A 153 -24.75 -13.26 -4.20
N VAL A 154 -24.39 -11.98 -4.37
CA VAL A 154 -23.98 -11.14 -3.25
C VAL A 154 -25.12 -10.98 -2.25
N THR A 155 -26.32 -10.65 -2.71
CA THR A 155 -27.49 -10.55 -1.83
C THR A 155 -27.79 -11.86 -1.10
N ALA A 156 -27.77 -12.99 -1.81
CA ALA A 156 -28.09 -14.29 -1.21
C ALA A 156 -26.99 -14.82 -0.27
N GLY A 157 -25.71 -14.63 -0.62
CA GLY A 157 -24.57 -15.25 0.06
C GLY A 157 -23.81 -14.36 1.02
N TYR A 158 -24.02 -13.04 0.98
CA TYR A 158 -23.21 -12.06 1.72
C TYR A 158 -24.06 -11.10 2.56
N GLY A 159 -24.90 -11.68 3.43
CA GLY A 159 -25.60 -10.94 4.49
C GLY A 159 -26.81 -10.12 4.03
N GLY A 160 -27.41 -10.45 2.89
CA GLY A 160 -28.64 -9.79 2.44
C GLY A 160 -28.42 -8.40 1.84
N TYR A 161 -27.18 -7.99 1.59
CA TYR A 161 -26.91 -6.67 1.00
C TYR A 161 -27.49 -6.58 -0.42
N VAL A 162 -28.32 -5.56 -0.65
CA VAL A 162 -28.88 -5.25 -1.96
C VAL A 162 -28.19 -3.99 -2.49
N PRO A 163 -27.34 -4.08 -3.53
CA PRO A 163 -26.73 -2.90 -4.12
C PRO A 163 -27.79 -1.93 -4.67
N ALA A 164 -27.48 -0.64 -4.58
CA ALA A 164 -28.24 0.40 -5.27
C ALA A 164 -28.38 0.08 -6.77
N SER A 165 -29.46 0.53 -7.41
CA SER A 165 -29.81 0.15 -8.79
C SER A 165 -28.67 0.36 -9.79
N ASN A 166 -27.91 1.44 -9.64
CA ASN A 166 -26.75 1.78 -10.47
C ASN A 166 -25.49 0.94 -10.20
N ARG A 167 -25.48 0.10 -9.16
CA ARG A 167 -24.38 -0.81 -8.76
C ARG A 167 -24.77 -2.28 -8.84
N ARG A 168 -25.89 -2.60 -9.50
CA ARG A 168 -26.38 -3.97 -9.72
C ARG A 168 -25.66 -4.66 -10.88
N HIS A 169 -24.36 -4.87 -10.71
CA HIS A 169 -23.48 -5.56 -11.66
C HIS A 169 -22.55 -6.52 -10.90
N ALA A 170 -21.50 -7.02 -11.55
CA ALA A 170 -20.53 -7.85 -10.85
C ALA A 170 -19.81 -7.07 -9.75
N LEU A 171 -19.58 -7.72 -8.62
CA LEU A 171 -18.99 -7.12 -7.42
C LEU A 171 -17.86 -8.00 -6.90
N MET A 172 -17.14 -7.48 -5.91
CA MET A 172 -16.19 -8.25 -5.13
C MET A 172 -16.77 -8.49 -3.73
N ALA A 173 -16.64 -9.70 -3.18
CA ALA A 173 -17.25 -10.02 -1.90
C ALA A 173 -16.37 -10.94 -1.03
N CYS A 174 -16.19 -10.55 0.24
CA CYS A 174 -15.39 -11.26 1.23
C CYS A 174 -16.30 -12.16 2.08
N PRO A 175 -16.11 -13.49 2.08
CA PRO A 175 -17.01 -14.41 2.77
C PRO A 175 -16.84 -14.38 4.30
N CYS A 176 -15.70 -13.91 4.81
CA CYS A 176 -15.40 -13.97 6.24
C CYS A 176 -16.26 -13.01 7.08
N HIS A 177 -16.39 -11.77 6.62
CA HIS A 177 -17.08 -10.71 7.36
C HIS A 177 -17.99 -9.88 6.46
N LEU A 178 -18.40 -10.48 5.32
CA LEU A 178 -19.43 -9.98 4.42
C LEU A 178 -19.14 -8.56 3.88
N SER A 179 -17.85 -8.24 3.69
CA SER A 179 -17.46 -6.98 3.07
C SER A 179 -17.64 -7.05 1.56
N ILE A 180 -18.24 -6.02 0.98
CA ILE A 180 -18.62 -5.96 -0.44
C ILE A 180 -17.94 -4.75 -1.05
N TYR A 181 -17.37 -4.90 -2.24
CA TYR A 181 -16.64 -3.87 -2.94
C TYR A 181 -17.12 -3.72 -4.37
N ASP A 182 -17.07 -2.49 -4.85
CA ASP A 182 -17.39 -2.13 -6.22
C ASP A 182 -16.11 -1.92 -7.04
N PRO A 183 -15.73 -2.89 -7.91
CA PRO A 183 -14.55 -2.73 -8.76
C PRO A 183 -14.73 -1.65 -9.85
N ALA A 184 -15.97 -1.26 -10.16
CA ALA A 184 -16.31 -0.35 -11.24
C ALA A 184 -16.63 1.08 -10.76
N ASP A 185 -16.51 1.37 -9.47
CA ASP A 185 -16.71 2.72 -8.96
C ASP A 185 -15.72 3.70 -9.65
N ARG A 186 -16.28 4.74 -10.28
CA ARG A 186 -15.53 5.67 -11.13
C ARG A 186 -14.58 6.58 -10.36
N GLU A 187 -14.88 6.83 -9.09
CA GLU A 187 -14.12 7.75 -8.25
C GLU A 187 -13.13 6.99 -7.37
N VAL A 188 -13.57 5.87 -6.81
CA VAL A 188 -12.82 5.06 -5.85
C VAL A 188 -12.89 3.60 -6.28
N PRO A 189 -12.04 3.16 -7.23
CA PRO A 189 -12.02 1.76 -7.68
C PRO A 189 -11.83 0.80 -6.50
N GLY A 190 -12.72 -0.18 -6.37
CA GLY A 190 -12.76 -1.08 -5.21
C GLY A 190 -13.47 -0.49 -3.98
N ARG A 191 -14.30 0.53 -4.13
CA ARG A 191 -15.04 1.16 -3.02
C ARG A 191 -15.74 0.12 -2.16
N VAL A 192 -15.56 0.20 -0.84
CA VAL A 192 -16.34 -0.57 0.12
C VAL A 192 -17.78 -0.10 0.10
N LEU A 193 -18.70 -0.99 -0.26
CA LEU A 193 -20.14 -0.74 -0.28
C LEU A 193 -20.82 -1.12 1.04
N SER A 194 -20.29 -2.15 1.69
CA SER A 194 -20.86 -2.74 2.91
C SER A 194 -19.80 -3.54 3.67
N GLY A 195 -20.06 -3.76 4.96
CA GLY A 195 -19.23 -4.54 5.87
C GLY A 195 -18.12 -3.74 6.57
N PRO A 196 -17.29 -4.41 7.39
CA PRO A 196 -16.32 -3.76 8.28
C PRO A 196 -14.99 -3.39 7.62
N ALA A 197 -14.79 -3.68 6.33
CA ALA A 197 -13.55 -3.35 5.65
C ALA A 197 -13.33 -1.82 5.63
N PRO A 198 -12.16 -1.31 6.07
CA PRO A 198 -11.98 0.12 6.26
C PRO A 198 -11.60 0.89 4.99
N ARG A 199 -11.28 0.18 3.90
CA ARG A 199 -10.73 0.77 2.67
C ARG A 199 -10.88 -0.17 1.47
N PRO A 200 -10.71 0.34 0.23
CA PRO A 200 -10.42 -0.46 -0.96
C PRO A 200 -9.13 -1.30 -0.83
#